data_AF-A0A9D8ZKE3-F1
#
_entry.id   AF-A0A9D8ZKE3-F1
#
_cell.length_a   1.000
_cell.length_b   1.000
_cell.length_c   1.000
_cell.angle_alpha   90.00
_cell.angle_beta   90.00
_cell.angle_gamma   90.00
#
_symmetry.space_group_name_H-M   'P 1'
#
loop_
_entity.id
_entity.type
_entity.pdbx_description
1 polymer ?
#
loop_
_entity_poly.entity_id
_entity_poly.type
_entity_poly.pdbx_seq_one_letter_code
_entity_poly.pdbx_strand_id
1 'polypeptide(L)'
;MLVAAFEVILIGRKVDRETILKRVDGKMTALAKSVADGANPYLVAANATRDYILATLKACGQEERVGLIERIADREFAKPPHIFELISHVNYCLIVLEDDSKPLVPRGSAESFLAEIAAWFANSGKLQRRVIDYFQESTQMHRYNLQQTRLWNERKNKGR
;
A
#
# COMPACT_ATOMS: atom_id res chain seq x y z
N MET A 1 -0.63 -19.44 -6.17
CA MET A 1 -1.01 -18.73 -4.92
C MET A 1 -0.38 -17.33 -4.84
N LEU A 2 0.94 -17.17 -5.00
CA LEU A 2 1.60 -15.85 -4.91
C LEU A 2 1.12 -14.82 -5.95
N VAL A 3 0.94 -15.21 -7.23
CA VAL A 3 0.42 -14.28 -8.26
C VAL A 3 -0.97 -13.76 -7.89
N ALA A 4 -1.87 -14.64 -7.46
CA ALA A 4 -3.20 -14.25 -6.98
C ALA A 4 -3.13 -13.30 -5.76
N ALA A 5 -2.13 -13.48 -4.88
CA ALA A 5 -1.92 -12.54 -3.78
C ALA A 5 -1.50 -11.14 -4.25
N PHE A 6 -0.65 -11.03 -5.28
CA PHE A 6 -0.39 -9.74 -5.94
C PHE A 6 -1.65 -9.15 -6.59
N GLU A 7 -2.53 -9.97 -7.15
CA GLU A 7 -3.80 -9.47 -7.71
C GLU A 7 -4.73 -8.90 -6.64
N VAL A 8 -4.72 -9.47 -5.43
CA VAL A 8 -5.49 -8.98 -4.29
C VAL A 8 -4.87 -7.70 -3.69
N ILE A 9 -3.57 -7.71 -3.43
CA ILE A 9 -2.86 -6.57 -2.81
C ILE A 9 -2.83 -5.34 -3.73
N LEU A 10 -2.86 -5.55 -5.04
CA LEU A 10 -2.82 -4.49 -6.06
C LEU A 10 -4.10 -4.47 -6.91
N ILE A 11 -5.24 -4.79 -6.29
CA ILE A 11 -6.52 -4.85 -6.97
C ILE A 11 -6.88 -3.48 -7.56
N GLY A 12 -7.23 -3.43 -8.85
CA GLY A 12 -7.51 -2.18 -9.53
C GLY A 12 -6.27 -1.32 -9.86
N ARG A 13 -5.06 -1.74 -9.46
CA ARG A 13 -3.79 -1.06 -9.78
C ARG A 13 -2.96 -1.86 -10.79
N LYS A 14 -3.53 -2.11 -11.97
CA LYS A 14 -2.95 -2.99 -13.01
C LYS A 14 -1.51 -2.57 -13.39
N VAL A 15 -1.27 -1.28 -13.63
CA VAL A 15 0.04 -0.76 -14.05
C VAL A 15 1.10 -0.95 -12.95
N ASP A 16 0.74 -0.67 -11.69
CA ASP A 16 1.63 -0.91 -10.55
C ASP A 16 1.96 -2.40 -10.41
N ARG A 17 0.94 -3.26 -10.52
CA ARG A 17 1.11 -4.72 -10.46
C ARG A 17 2.06 -5.24 -11.53
N GLU A 18 1.89 -4.83 -12.78
CA GLU A 18 2.77 -5.25 -13.87
C GLU A 18 4.21 -4.77 -13.64
N THR A 19 4.39 -3.55 -13.14
CA THR A 19 5.70 -2.98 -12.83
C THR A 19 6.39 -3.73 -11.69
N ILE A 20 5.65 -3.98 -10.60
CA ILE A 20 6.16 -4.70 -9.43
C ILE A 20 6.51 -6.13 -9.80
N LEU A 21 5.62 -6.85 -10.51
CA LEU A 21 5.87 -8.23 -10.96
C LEU A 21 7.12 -8.33 -11.83
N LYS A 22 7.32 -7.40 -12.79
CA LYS A 22 8.55 -7.34 -13.58
C LYS A 22 9.79 -7.14 -12.72
N ARG A 23 9.71 -6.28 -11.70
CA ARG A 23 10.84 -5.98 -10.82
C ARG A 23 11.19 -7.16 -9.89
N VAL A 24 10.21 -7.95 -9.50
CA VAL A 24 10.42 -9.12 -8.63
C VAL A 24 10.64 -10.42 -9.39
N ASP A 25 10.58 -10.41 -10.73
CA ASP A 25 10.70 -11.60 -11.58
C ASP A 25 11.92 -12.47 -11.23
N GLY A 26 13.10 -11.85 -11.12
CA GLY A 26 14.33 -12.56 -10.71
C GLY A 26 14.34 -13.11 -9.28
N LYS A 27 13.34 -12.76 -8.45
CA LYS A 27 13.13 -13.27 -7.09
C LYS A 27 11.88 -14.15 -6.98
N MET A 28 11.07 -14.28 -8.03
CA MET A 28 9.76 -14.97 -7.96
C MET A 28 9.89 -16.42 -7.50
N THR A 29 10.93 -17.14 -7.94
CA THR A 29 11.21 -18.51 -7.47
C THR A 29 11.45 -18.57 -5.96
N ALA A 30 12.22 -17.64 -5.42
CA ALA A 30 12.51 -17.58 -3.98
C ALA A 30 11.26 -17.19 -3.17
N LEU A 31 10.47 -16.23 -3.65
CA LEU A 31 9.22 -15.83 -3.02
C LEU A 31 8.19 -16.97 -3.04
N ALA A 32 8.08 -17.69 -4.16
CA ALA A 32 7.19 -18.85 -4.28
C ALA A 32 7.63 -19.97 -3.34
N LYS A 33 8.94 -20.23 -3.19
CA LYS A 33 9.46 -21.18 -2.22
C LYS A 33 9.12 -20.78 -0.79
N SER A 34 9.28 -19.50 -0.43
CA SER A 34 8.89 -19.00 0.90
C SER A 34 7.42 -19.27 1.22
N VAL A 35 6.51 -19.10 0.24
CA VAL A 35 5.09 -19.45 0.40
C VAL A 35 4.88 -20.95 0.55
N ALA A 36 5.59 -21.78 -0.23
CA ALA A 36 5.54 -23.24 -0.09
C ALA A 36 6.04 -23.72 1.28
N ASP A 37 7.02 -22.99 1.85
CA ASP A 37 7.58 -23.22 3.19
C ASP A 37 6.67 -22.64 4.31
N GLY A 38 5.48 -22.13 3.97
CA GLY A 38 4.45 -21.73 4.94
C GLY A 38 4.29 -20.21 5.14
N ALA A 39 5.03 -19.36 4.43
CA ALA A 39 4.83 -17.91 4.51
C ALA A 39 3.46 -17.50 3.94
N ASN A 40 2.82 -16.51 4.58
CA ASN A 40 1.55 -15.99 4.10
C ASN A 40 1.73 -15.27 2.74
N PRO A 41 1.03 -15.70 1.67
CA PRO A 41 1.26 -15.17 0.32
C PRO A 41 0.88 -13.69 0.18
N TYR A 42 -0.11 -13.20 0.94
CA TYR A 42 -0.51 -11.79 0.94
C TYR A 42 0.56 -10.90 1.59
N LEU A 43 1.14 -11.36 2.69
CA LEU A 43 2.27 -10.65 3.31
C LEU A 43 3.51 -10.67 2.41
N VAL A 44 3.79 -11.78 1.73
CA VAL A 44 4.90 -11.85 0.76
C VAL A 44 4.69 -10.83 -0.37
N ALA A 45 3.47 -10.74 -0.93
CA ALA A 45 3.13 -9.75 -1.96
C ALA A 45 3.19 -8.31 -1.43
N ALA A 46 2.69 -8.05 -0.22
CA ALA A 46 2.75 -6.73 0.41
C ALA A 46 4.19 -6.30 0.72
N ASN A 47 5.04 -7.20 1.21
CA ASN A 47 6.45 -6.93 1.47
C ASN A 47 7.23 -6.66 0.18
N ALA A 48 6.99 -7.46 -0.87
CA ALA A 48 7.56 -7.20 -2.19
C ALA A 48 7.14 -5.82 -2.75
N THR A 49 5.90 -5.42 -2.50
CA THR A 49 5.39 -4.10 -2.88
C THR A 49 6.00 -2.99 -2.03
N ARG A 50 6.18 -3.20 -0.72
CA ARG A 50 6.89 -2.28 0.18
C ARG A 50 8.33 -2.06 -0.27
N ASP A 51 9.03 -3.13 -0.62
CA ASP A 51 10.41 -3.05 -1.12
C ASP A 51 10.48 -2.22 -2.40
N TYR A 52 9.50 -2.39 -3.30
CA TYR A 52 9.35 -1.53 -4.48
C TYR A 52 9.15 -0.07 -4.07
N ILE A 53 8.22 0.22 -3.15
CA ILE A 53 7.93 1.57 -2.67
C ILE A 53 9.18 2.23 -2.10
N LEU A 54 9.86 1.55 -1.18
CA LEU A 54 11.08 2.05 -0.54
C LEU A 54 12.20 2.27 -1.55
N ALA A 55 12.36 1.38 -2.53
CA ALA A 55 13.36 1.57 -3.57
C ALA A 55 13.03 2.76 -4.49
N THR A 56 11.75 3.05 -4.74
CA THR A 56 11.33 4.26 -5.47
C THR A 56 11.59 5.51 -4.64
N LEU A 57 11.23 5.52 -3.35
CA LEU A 57 11.51 6.64 -2.46
C LEU A 57 13.02 6.92 -2.32
N LYS A 58 13.84 5.87 -2.23
CA LYS A 58 15.31 6.00 -2.17
C LYS A 58 15.93 6.57 -3.46
N ALA A 59 15.23 6.51 -4.58
CA ALA A 59 15.67 7.11 -5.84
C ALA A 59 15.29 8.60 -5.96
N CYS A 60 14.42 9.11 -5.08
CA CYS A 60 14.05 10.52 -5.06
C CYS A 60 15.25 11.42 -4.74
N GLY A 61 15.32 12.55 -5.45
CA GLY A 61 16.28 13.61 -5.13
C GLY A 61 15.97 14.28 -3.79
N GLN A 62 16.90 15.11 -3.29
CA GLN A 62 16.73 15.81 -2.02
C GLN A 62 15.52 16.77 -2.03
N GLU A 63 15.32 17.50 -3.13
CA GLU A 63 14.20 18.43 -3.28
C GLU A 63 12.85 17.70 -3.29
N GLU A 64 12.75 16.61 -4.04
CA GLU A 64 11.55 15.77 -4.08
C GLU A 64 11.23 15.20 -2.70
N ARG A 65 12.25 14.72 -1.97
CA ARG A 65 12.09 14.22 -0.60
C ARG A 65 11.54 15.29 0.34
N VAL A 66 12.08 16.51 0.29
CA VAL A 66 11.58 17.63 1.10
C VAL A 66 10.12 17.92 0.77
N GLY A 67 9.77 18.01 -0.52
CA GLY A 67 8.39 18.23 -0.94
C GLY A 67 7.43 17.13 -0.45
N LEU A 68 7.83 15.86 -0.49
CA LEU A 68 7.00 14.78 0.06
C LEU A 68 6.79 14.91 1.58
N ILE A 69 7.81 15.32 2.32
CA ILE A 69 7.73 15.54 3.78
C ILE A 69 6.85 16.74 4.10
N GLU A 70 6.98 17.85 3.36
CA GLU A 70 6.15 19.05 3.52
C GLU A 70 4.67 18.72 3.31
N ARG A 71 4.33 17.97 2.26
CA ARG A 71 2.93 17.54 2.03
C ARG A 71 2.35 16.72 3.18
N ILE A 72 3.16 15.86 3.81
CA ILE A 72 2.76 15.12 5.01
C ILE A 72 2.53 16.08 6.19
N ALA A 73 3.45 17.03 6.39
CA ALA A 73 3.36 18.02 7.46
C ALA A 73 2.11 18.91 7.31
N ASP A 74 1.79 19.31 6.09
CA ASP A 74 0.66 20.16 5.74
C ASP A 74 -0.67 19.40 5.63
N ARG A 75 -0.64 18.07 5.79
CA ARG A 75 -1.80 17.17 5.67
C ARG A 75 -2.54 17.37 4.35
N GLU A 76 -1.79 17.55 3.27
CA GLU A 76 -2.35 17.74 1.94
C GLU A 76 -2.80 16.39 1.36
N PHE A 77 -4.11 16.16 1.33
CA PHE A 77 -4.71 14.92 0.78
C PHE A 77 -5.21 15.07 -0.66
N ALA A 78 -5.24 16.29 -1.19
CA ALA A 78 -5.68 16.53 -2.57
C ALA A 78 -4.58 16.12 -3.55
N LYS A 79 -4.93 15.37 -4.59
CA LYS A 79 -4.00 14.90 -5.64
C LYS A 79 -2.69 14.35 -5.06
N PRO A 80 -2.77 13.30 -4.21
CA PRO A 80 -1.59 12.73 -3.59
C PRO A 80 -0.59 12.26 -4.67
N PRO A 81 0.72 12.28 -4.40
CA PRO A 81 1.70 11.65 -5.28
C PRO A 81 1.33 10.19 -5.52
N HIS A 82 1.62 9.67 -6.72
CA HIS A 82 1.32 8.28 -7.08
C HIS A 82 1.82 7.27 -6.03
N ILE A 83 3.02 7.52 -5.46
CA ILE A 83 3.58 6.66 -4.43
C ILE A 83 2.77 6.67 -3.13
N PHE A 84 2.18 7.81 -2.74
CA PHE A 84 1.29 7.89 -1.57
C PHE A 84 -0.02 7.16 -1.83
N GLU A 85 -0.56 7.25 -3.04
CA GLU A 85 -1.75 6.46 -3.40
C GLU A 85 -1.49 4.96 -3.30
N LEU A 86 -0.32 4.50 -3.75
CA LEU A 86 0.06 3.10 -3.67
C LEU A 86 0.23 2.64 -2.21
N ILE A 87 0.84 3.47 -1.35
CA ILE A 87 0.96 3.20 0.08
C ILE A 87 -0.44 3.06 0.72
N SER A 88 -1.32 4.04 0.50
CA SER A 88 -2.69 4.03 1.03
C SER A 88 -3.51 2.86 0.49
N HIS A 89 -3.31 2.47 -0.77
CA HIS A 89 -3.97 1.32 -1.37
C HIS A 89 -3.57 0.01 -0.70
N VAL A 90 -2.27 -0.27 -0.59
CA VAL A 90 -1.78 -1.51 0.01
C VAL A 90 -2.17 -1.59 1.48
N ASN A 91 -2.07 -0.46 2.20
CA ASN A 91 -2.53 -0.37 3.58
C ASN A 91 -4.03 -0.69 3.72
N TYR A 92 -4.88 -0.16 2.83
CA TYR A 92 -6.30 -0.50 2.80
C TYR A 92 -6.53 -2.01 2.58
N CYS A 93 -5.83 -2.61 1.61
CA CYS A 93 -5.95 -4.03 1.34
C CYS A 93 -5.55 -4.86 2.57
N LEU A 94 -4.47 -4.51 3.28
CA LEU A 94 -4.07 -5.18 4.50
C LEU A 94 -5.13 -5.04 5.61
N ILE A 95 -5.70 -3.85 5.81
CA ILE A 95 -6.81 -3.64 6.78
C ILE A 95 -7.99 -4.56 6.46
N VAL A 96 -8.35 -4.72 5.18
CA VAL A 96 -9.44 -5.62 4.78
C VAL A 96 -9.08 -7.09 5.02
N LEU A 97 -7.82 -7.47 4.80
CA LEU A 97 -7.35 -8.84 5.01
C LEU A 97 -7.15 -9.18 6.50
N GLU A 98 -7.03 -8.18 7.37
CA GLU A 98 -7.00 -8.32 8.83
C GLU A 98 -8.37 -8.55 9.48
N ASP A 99 -9.43 -8.68 8.67
CA ASP A 99 -10.81 -8.84 9.11
C ASP A 99 -10.95 -9.73 10.37
N ASP A 100 -11.53 -9.17 11.43
CA ASP A 100 -11.62 -9.83 12.75
C ASP A 100 -12.43 -11.13 12.71
N SER A 101 -13.33 -11.31 11.73
CA SER A 101 -14.18 -12.51 11.61
C SER A 101 -13.51 -13.63 10.83
N LYS A 102 -12.69 -13.29 9.83
CA LYS A 102 -11.95 -14.26 9.00
C LYS A 102 -10.62 -13.66 8.53
N PRO A 103 -9.61 -13.59 9.40
CA PRO A 103 -8.34 -12.98 9.06
C PRO A 103 -7.61 -13.81 8.00
N LEU A 104 -7.22 -13.17 6.91
CA LEU A 104 -6.36 -13.73 5.87
C LEU A 104 -4.90 -13.33 6.07
N VAL A 105 -4.63 -12.31 6.88
CA VAL A 105 -3.31 -11.96 7.42
C VAL A 105 -3.40 -11.72 8.93
N PRO A 106 -2.29 -11.77 9.68
CA PRO A 106 -2.27 -11.43 11.11
C PRO A 106 -2.68 -9.97 11.36
N ARG A 107 -3.41 -9.73 12.45
CA ARG A 107 -3.76 -8.38 12.91
C ARG A 107 -2.50 -7.54 13.14
N GLY A 108 -2.51 -6.27 12.72
CA GLY A 108 -1.38 -5.35 12.83
C GLY A 108 -0.39 -5.40 11.66
N SER A 109 -0.65 -6.20 10.62
CA SER A 109 0.15 -6.23 9.39
C SER A 109 0.14 -4.88 8.64
N ALA A 110 -0.98 -4.18 8.61
CA ALA A 110 -1.17 -2.86 8.02
C ALA A 110 -0.37 -1.79 8.78
N GLU A 111 -0.43 -1.81 10.12
CA GLU A 111 0.37 -0.94 10.96
C GLU A 111 1.87 -1.20 10.77
N SER A 112 2.28 -2.47 10.77
CA SER A 112 3.67 -2.87 10.51
C SER A 112 4.15 -2.43 9.12
N PHE A 113 3.31 -2.56 8.09
CA PHE A 113 3.60 -2.10 6.75
C PHE A 113 3.86 -0.58 6.71
N LEU A 114 3.01 0.22 7.35
CA LEU A 114 3.20 1.67 7.44
C LEU A 114 4.42 2.05 8.27
N ALA A 115 4.68 1.36 9.38
CA ALA A 115 5.79 1.68 10.28
C ALA A 115 7.15 1.60 9.57
N GLU A 116 7.35 0.60 8.73
CA GLU A 116 8.57 0.43 7.94
C GLU A 116 8.74 1.50 6.86
N ILE A 117 7.64 1.93 6.22
CA ILE A 117 7.67 3.01 5.23
C ILE A 117 7.92 4.36 5.93
N ALA A 118 7.27 4.59 7.07
CA ALA A 118 7.40 5.82 7.84
C ALA A 118 8.83 6.06 8.33
N ALA A 119 9.59 5.00 8.60
CA ALA A 119 11.00 5.09 8.96
C ALA A 119 11.88 5.72 7.87
N TRP A 120 11.45 5.71 6.60
CA TRP A 120 12.16 6.43 5.54
C TRP A 120 11.96 7.96 5.59
N PHE A 121 10.76 8.39 6.00
CA PHE A 121 10.41 9.81 6.11
C PHE A 121 10.96 10.44 7.39
N ALA A 122 11.08 9.67 8.47
CA ALA A 122 11.34 10.19 9.79
C ALA A 122 12.27 9.30 10.61
N ASN A 123 13.30 9.91 11.21
CA ASN A 123 14.24 9.23 12.10
C ASN A 123 13.89 9.35 13.60
N SER A 124 12.78 10.01 13.94
CA SER A 124 12.31 10.17 15.33
C SER A 124 10.90 9.62 15.50
N GLY A 125 10.61 9.02 16.65
CA GLY A 125 9.31 8.38 16.92
C GLY A 125 8.12 9.34 16.80
N LYS A 126 8.29 10.62 17.20
CA LYS A 126 7.24 11.65 17.06
C LYS A 126 6.90 11.95 15.61
N LEU A 127 7.91 12.06 14.75
CA LEU A 127 7.72 12.32 13.32
C LEU A 127 7.21 11.07 12.60
N GLN A 128 7.71 9.89 12.96
CA GLN A 128 7.23 8.62 12.43
C GLN A 128 5.74 8.45 12.69
N ARG A 129 5.27 8.77 13.91
CA ARG A 129 3.84 8.73 14.23
C ARG A 129 3.02 9.67 13.36
N ARG A 130 3.48 10.90 13.11
CA ARG A 130 2.79 11.83 12.20
C ARG A 130 2.67 11.29 10.77
N VAL A 131 3.72 10.65 10.27
CA VAL A 131 3.72 10.02 8.94
C VAL A 131 2.72 8.86 8.90
N ILE A 132 2.70 8.02 9.94
CA ILE A 132 1.73 6.93 10.07
C ILE A 132 0.30 7.49 10.10
N ASP A 133 0.02 8.48 10.95
CA ASP A 133 -1.29 9.12 11.07
C ASP A 133 -1.74 9.70 9.72
N TYR A 134 -0.86 10.38 8.99
CA TYR A 134 -1.14 10.87 7.63
C TYR A 134 -1.55 9.75 6.67
N PHE A 135 -0.80 8.65 6.61
CA PHE A 135 -1.12 7.54 5.71
C PHE A 135 -2.37 6.79 6.15
N GLN A 136 -2.65 6.68 7.45
CA GLN A 136 -3.91 6.12 7.95
C GLN A 136 -5.11 6.95 7.49
N GLU A 137 -5.03 8.28 7.61
CA GLU A 137 -6.09 9.17 7.13
C GLU A 137 -6.23 9.16 5.61
N SER A 138 -5.11 9.19 4.88
CA SER A 138 -5.09 9.05 3.43
C SER A 138 -5.72 7.73 2.97
N THR A 139 -5.51 6.65 3.73
CA THR A 139 -6.16 5.35 3.51
C THR A 139 -7.68 5.42 3.70
N GLN A 140 -8.16 6.10 4.74
CA GLN A 140 -9.61 6.29 4.95
C GLN A 140 -10.24 7.13 3.83
N MET A 141 -9.56 8.18 3.37
CA MET A 141 -10.00 8.99 2.24
C MET A 141 -10.03 8.16 0.94
N HIS A 142 -9.01 7.34 0.71
CA HIS A 142 -8.97 6.42 -0.43
C HIS A 142 -10.17 5.45 -0.41
N ARG A 143 -10.45 4.85 0.74
CA ARG A 143 -11.62 3.97 0.96
C ARG A 143 -12.93 4.71 0.67
N TYR A 144 -13.10 5.92 1.21
CA TYR A 144 -14.29 6.72 1.00
C TYR A 144 -14.52 7.00 -0.50
N ASN A 145 -13.48 7.41 -1.21
CA ASN A 145 -13.55 7.69 -2.64
C ASN A 145 -13.95 6.44 -3.44
N LEU A 146 -13.36 5.27 -3.14
CA LEU A 146 -13.74 4.01 -3.79
C LEU A 146 -15.22 3.65 -3.54
N GLN A 147 -15.72 3.86 -2.33
CA GLN A 147 -17.13 3.64 -2.00
C GLN A 147 -18.05 4.59 -2.77
N GLN A 148 -17.69 5.88 -2.86
CA GLN A 148 -18.46 6.86 -3.65
C GLN A 148 -18.48 6.51 -5.14
N THR A 149 -17.34 6.12 -5.71
CA THR A 149 -17.25 5.68 -7.11
C THR A 149 -18.13 4.45 -7.36
N ARG A 150 -18.12 3.48 -6.45
CA ARG A 150 -18.99 2.30 -6.53
C ARG A 150 -20.48 2.70 -6.53
N LEU A 151 -20.90 3.52 -5.57
CA LEU A 151 -22.30 3.98 -5.46
C LEU A 151 -22.73 4.73 -6.72
N TRP A 152 -21.86 5.56 -7.30
CA TRP A 152 -22.13 6.28 -8.53
C TRP A 152 -22.32 5.34 -9.72
N ASN A 153 -21.44 4.35 -9.88
CA ASN A 153 -21.55 3.33 -10.93
C ASN A 153 -22.84 2.49 -10.80
N GLU A 154 -23.20 2.10 -9.57
CA GLU A 154 -24.44 1.36 -9.30
C GLU A 154 -25.69 2.20 -9.65
N ARG A 155 -25.70 3.49 -9.35
CA ARG A 155 -26.80 4.41 -9.73
C ARG A 155 -26.91 4.56 -11.25
N LYS A 156 -25.78 4.70 -11.94
CA LYS A 156 -25.74 4.81 -13.41
C LYS A 156 -26.23 3.54 -14.12
N ASN A 157 -25.96 2.37 -13.54
CA ASN A 157 -26.39 1.08 -14.07
C ASN A 157 -27.85 0.73 -13.73
N LYS A 158 -28.44 1.29 -12.66
CA LYS A 158 -29.86 1.15 -12.33
C LYS A 158 -30.78 2.10 -13.10
N GLY A 159 -30.22 3.12 -13.76
CA GLY A 159 -30.95 4.04 -14.65
C GLY A 159 -30.96 3.61 -16.12
N ARG A 160 -30.57 2.37 -16.42
CA ARG A 160 -30.67 1.70 -17.72
C ARG A 160 -31.57 0.48 -17.56
#